data_AF-A0A944PVV6-F1
#
_entry.id   AF-A0A944PVV6-F1
#
_cell.length_a   1.000
_cell.length_b   1.000
_cell.length_c   1.000
_cell.angle_alpha   90.00
_cell.angle_beta   90.00
_cell.angle_gamma   90.00
#
_symmetry.space_group_name_H-M   'P 1'
#
loop_
_entity.id
_entity.type
_entity.pdbx_description
1 polymer ?
#
loop_
_entity_poly.entity_id
_entity_poly.type
_entity_poly.pdbx_seq_one_letter_code
_entity_poly.pdbx_strand_id
1 'polypeptide(L)'
;MHGGVLAYAADNALTFAGGAALGPAVPTGGFSIQYVRPATGATLIARAVVVHGGHRQAVCRCDLAAPAALTSGRRSCPARDPSSGDLRPRGHRPAGSSGR
;
A
#
# COMPACT_ATOMS: atom_id res chain seq x y z
N MET A 1 16.24 12.66 -5.61
CA MET A 1 15.75 11.67 -6.60
C MET A 1 15.24 12.41 -7.83
N HIS A 2 15.35 11.82 -9.02
CA HIS A 2 14.80 12.43 -10.24
C HIS A 2 13.31 12.06 -10.42
N GLY A 3 12.58 12.88 -11.20
CA GLY A 3 11.15 12.68 -11.45
C GLY A 3 10.82 11.29 -12.02
N GLY A 4 11.68 10.75 -12.89
CA GLY A 4 11.50 9.39 -13.44
C GLY A 4 11.43 8.25 -12.40
N VAL A 5 12.23 8.26 -11.32
CA VAL A 5 12.14 7.21 -10.27
C VAL A 5 10.83 7.31 -9.51
N LEU A 6 10.39 8.55 -9.24
CA LEU A 6 9.12 8.80 -8.55
C LEU A 6 7.94 8.38 -9.42
N ALA A 7 7.99 8.67 -10.73
CA ALA A 7 7.00 8.24 -11.71
C ALA A 7 6.92 6.72 -11.79
N TYR A 8 8.06 6.03 -11.88
CA TYR A 8 8.11 4.57 -11.91
C TYR A 8 7.50 3.94 -10.65
N ALA A 9 7.90 4.43 -9.46
CA ALA A 9 7.38 3.91 -8.20
C ALA A 9 5.86 4.14 -8.07
N ALA A 10 5.39 5.33 -8.48
CA ALA A 10 3.97 5.65 -8.48
C ALA A 10 3.18 4.76 -9.46
N ASP A 11 3.65 4.62 -10.71
CA ASP A 11 2.98 3.84 -11.75
C ASP A 11 2.82 2.37 -11.34
N ASN A 12 3.89 1.75 -10.83
CA ASN A 12 3.83 0.37 -10.37
C ASN A 12 2.83 0.19 -9.23
N ALA A 13 2.87 1.08 -8.23
CA ALA A 13 1.95 1.02 -7.10
C ALA A 13 0.49 1.20 -7.55
N LEU A 14 0.23 2.17 -8.44
CA LEU A 14 -1.10 2.43 -9.01
C LEU A 14 -1.58 1.25 -9.85
N THR A 15 -0.70 0.61 -10.62
CA THR A 15 -1.00 -0.58 -11.43
C THR A 15 -1.45 -1.73 -10.53
N PHE A 16 -0.76 -1.98 -9.42
CA PHE A 16 -1.20 -3.01 -8.48
C PHE A 16 -2.54 -2.67 -7.82
N ALA A 17 -2.73 -1.42 -7.38
CA ALA A 17 -4.01 -1.01 -6.77
C ALA A 17 -5.17 -1.10 -7.77
N GLY A 18 -4.99 -0.61 -9.00
CA GLY A 18 -5.99 -0.67 -10.06
C GLY A 18 -6.28 -2.11 -10.49
N GLY A 19 -5.23 -2.92 -10.64
CA GLY A 19 -5.35 -4.35 -10.96
C GLY A 19 -6.06 -5.15 -9.88
N ALA A 20 -5.89 -4.80 -8.60
CA ALA A 20 -6.62 -5.42 -7.50
C ALA A 20 -8.12 -5.08 -7.51
N ALA A 21 -8.52 -3.92 -8.06
CA ALA A 21 -9.93 -3.53 -8.16
C ALA A 21 -10.62 -4.01 -9.43
N LEU A 22 -9.93 -4.01 -10.58
CA LEU A 22 -10.53 -4.25 -11.89
C LEU A 22 -10.03 -5.51 -12.60
N GLY A 23 -9.04 -6.20 -12.03
CA GLY A 23 -8.36 -7.32 -12.65
C GLY A 23 -7.14 -6.90 -13.49
N PRO A 24 -6.35 -7.88 -13.94
CA PRO A 24 -4.99 -7.66 -14.45
C PRO A 24 -4.91 -7.03 -15.85
N ALA A 25 -6.03 -6.92 -16.57
CA ALA A 25 -6.05 -6.47 -17.97
C ALA A 25 -6.37 -4.97 -18.14
N VAL A 26 -6.32 -4.17 -17.06
CA VAL A 26 -6.64 -2.74 -17.13
C VAL A 26 -5.35 -1.92 -17.23
N PRO A 27 -5.13 -1.21 -18.36
CA PRO A 27 -3.95 -0.35 -18.51
C PRO A 27 -4.09 0.94 -17.69
N THR A 28 -2.95 1.51 -17.29
CA THR A 28 -2.89 2.84 -16.68
C THR A 28 -3.33 3.90 -17.69
N GLY A 29 -4.43 4.60 -17.44
CA GLY A 29 -4.92 5.69 -18.29
C GLY A 29 -4.09 6.97 -18.20
N GLY A 30 -3.33 7.14 -17.12
CA GLY A 30 -2.47 8.30 -16.86
C GLY A 30 -2.45 8.67 -15.38
N PHE A 31 -1.46 9.47 -14.96
CA PHE A 31 -1.39 10.05 -13.62
C PHE A 31 -0.58 11.34 -13.62
N SER A 32 -0.77 12.16 -12.58
CA SER A 32 0.03 13.36 -12.30
C SER A 32 0.70 13.24 -10.94
N ILE A 33 1.94 13.72 -10.81
CA ILE A 33 2.64 13.78 -9.52
C ILE A 33 2.78 15.24 -9.10
N GLN A 34 2.35 15.53 -7.87
CA GLN A 34 2.57 16.82 -7.24
C GLN A 34 3.72 16.75 -6.24
N TYR A 35 4.71 17.61 -6.42
CA TYR A 35 5.89 17.67 -5.58
C TYR A 35 5.66 18.62 -4.40
N VAL A 36 5.45 18.05 -3.21
CA VAL A 36 5.25 18.85 -1.98
C VAL A 36 6.57 19.12 -1.26
N ARG A 37 7.55 18.23 -1.37
CA ARG A 37 8.87 18.35 -0.74
C ARG A 37 9.91 17.47 -1.45
N PRO A 38 11.20 17.85 -1.47
CA PRO A 38 12.24 17.02 -2.07
C PRO A 38 12.39 15.66 -1.38
N ALA A 39 12.45 14.58 -2.16
CA ALA A 39 12.78 13.23 -1.68
C ALA A 39 14.31 13.10 -1.52
N THR A 40 14.81 13.32 -0.30
CA THR A 40 16.25 13.35 0.04
C THR A 40 16.77 12.07 0.71
N GLY A 41 15.91 11.07 0.93
CA GLY A 41 16.31 9.78 1.52
C GLY A 41 16.93 8.79 0.53
N ALA A 42 17.53 7.72 1.04
CA ALA A 42 18.04 6.61 0.24
C ALA A 42 16.95 5.58 -0.14
N THR A 43 15.81 5.61 0.55
CA THR A 43 14.67 4.72 0.32
C THR A 43 13.47 5.52 -0.13
N LEU A 44 12.73 4.98 -1.10
CA LEU A 44 11.44 5.49 -1.55
C LEU A 44 10.36 4.47 -1.24
N ILE A 45 9.26 4.93 -0.63
CA ILE A 45 8.07 4.13 -0.37
C ILE A 45 6.93 4.72 -1.18
N ALA A 46 6.27 3.87 -1.98
CA ALA A 46 5.05 4.20 -2.71
C ALA A 46 3.91 3.37 -2.13
N ARG A 47 2.82 4.03 -1.72
CA ARG A 47 1.61 3.37 -1.22
C ARG A 47 0.43 3.83 -2.04
N ALA A 48 -0.22 2.90 -2.72
CA ALA A 48 -1.40 3.18 -3.51
C ALA A 48 -2.66 2.58 -2.87
N VAL A 49 -3.75 3.32 -2.99
CA VAL A 49 -5.10 2.90 -2.60
C VAL A 49 -6.09 3.23 -3.71
N VAL A 50 -7.12 2.40 -3.84
CA VAL A 50 -8.24 2.68 -4.74
C VAL A 50 -9.18 3.65 -4.03
N VAL A 51 -9.37 4.83 -4.61
CA VAL A 51 -10.27 5.87 -4.08
C VAL A 51 -11.68 5.68 -4.63
N HIS A 52 -11.79 5.26 -5.90
CA HIS A 52 -13.06 4.97 -6.53
C HIS A 52 -12.91 3.83 -7.54
N GLY A 53 -13.85 2.89 -7.56
CA GLY A 53 -13.90 1.79 -8.52
C GLY A 53 -15.21 1.82 -9.30
N GLY A 54 -15.12 1.85 -10.62
CA GLY A 54 -16.25 1.69 -11.54
C GLY A 54 -16.12 0.42 -12.37
N HIS A 55 -16.98 0.26 -13.38
CA HIS A 55 -16.96 -0.95 -14.22
C HIS A 55 -15.76 -1.03 -15.18
N ARG A 56 -15.24 0.13 -15.63
CA ARG A 56 -14.17 0.21 -16.65
C ARG A 56 -12.97 1.04 -16.22
N GLN A 57 -13.04 1.71 -15.08
CA GLN A 57 -12.02 2.64 -14.60
C GLN A 57 -11.97 2.62 -13.08
N ALA A 58 -10.76 2.80 -12.55
CA ALA A 58 -10.50 2.93 -11.13
C ALA A 58 -9.63 4.16 -10.93
N VAL A 59 -10.07 5.02 -10.01
CA VAL A 59 -9.29 6.17 -9.56
C VAL A 59 -8.49 5.71 -8.37
N CYS A 60 -7.17 5.74 -8.51
CA CYS A 60 -6.23 5.36 -7.46
C CYS A 60 -5.44 6.59 -7.01
N ARG A 61 -5.09 6.63 -5.73
CA ARG A 61 -4.19 7.65 -5.16
C ARG A 61 -2.94 6.95 -4.68
N CYS A 62 -1.79 7.55 -4.97
CA CYS A 62 -0.50 7.09 -4.47
C CYS A 62 0.16 8.18 -3.65
N ASP A 63 0.56 7.84 -2.42
CA ASP A 63 1.37 8.71 -1.57
C ASP A 63 2.84 8.22 -1.63
N LEU A 64 3.74 9.15 -1.95
CA LEU A 64 5.19 8.91 -2.04
C LEU A 64 5.89 9.50 -0.82
N ALA A 65 6.69 8.69 -0.13
CA ALA A 65 7.47 9.12 1.02
C ALA A 65 8.91 8.62 0.93
N ALA A 66 9.85 9.52 1.23
CA ALA A 66 11.25 9.17 1.47
C ALA A 66 11.54 9.32 2.97
N PRO A 67 11.40 8.26 3.77
CA PRO A 67 11.69 8.34 5.19
C PRO A 67 13.15 8.71 5.42
N ALA A 68 13.41 9.45 6.50
CA ALA A 68 14.77 9.71 6.94
C ALA A 68 15.46 8.36 7.20
N ALA A 69 16.72 8.26 6.76
CA ALA A 69 17.51 7.07 7.03
C ALA A 69 17.61 6.89 8.56
N LEU A 70 17.25 5.70 9.04
CA LEU A 70 17.60 5.29 10.39
C LEU A 70 19.14 5.24 10.42
N THR A 71 19.77 6.16 11.16
CA THR A 71 21.20 6.02 11.44
C THR A 71 21.40 4.66 12.09
N SER A 72 22.33 3.86 11.57
CA SER A 72 22.65 2.53 12.10
C SER A 72 23.38 2.66 13.44
N GLY A 73 22.68 3.18 14.44
CA GLY A 73 23.01 3.11 15.84
C GLY A 73 21.99 2.20 16.50
N ARG A 74 22.40 0.97 16.80
CA ARG A 74 21.78 0.01 17.74
C ARG A 74 20.25 0.14 17.90
N ARG A 75 19.53 -0.75 17.19
CA ARG A 75 18.08 -1.07 17.31
C ARG A 75 17.35 -0.36 18.45
N SER A 76 16.52 0.62 18.10
CA SER A 76 15.33 1.00 18.86
C SER A 76 14.12 0.55 18.05
N CYS A 77 13.34 -0.38 18.60
CA CYS A 77 12.08 -0.83 18.01
C CYS A 77 11.17 0.37 17.70
N PRO A 78 10.53 0.47 16.53
CA PRO A 78 9.39 1.36 16.39
C PRO A 78 8.22 0.76 17.19
N ALA A 79 7.61 1.58 18.04
CA ALA A 79 6.41 1.24 18.78
C ALA A 79 5.33 0.73 17.81
N ARG A 80 4.75 -0.42 18.15
CA ARG A 80 3.57 -1.00 17.51
C ARG A 80 2.42 0.02 17.57
N ASP A 81 1.82 0.35 16.43
CA ASP A 81 0.59 1.15 16.39
C ASP A 81 -0.52 0.43 17.19
N PRO A 82 -1.20 1.09 18.15
CA PRO A 82 -2.26 0.47 18.95
C PRO A 82 -3.58 0.28 18.18
N SER A 83 -3.70 0.72 16.92
CA SER A 83 -4.94 0.62 16.14
C SER A 83 -5.07 -0.65 15.30
N SER A 84 -4.06 -1.53 15.25
CA SER A 84 -4.22 -2.87 14.69
C SER A 84 -4.92 -3.76 15.72
N GLY A 85 -6.23 -3.58 15.77
CA GLY A 85 -7.15 -4.41 16.54
C GLY A 85 -6.87 -5.89 16.30
N ASP A 86 -6.68 -6.58 17.40
CA ASP A 86 -6.56 -8.02 17.57
C ASP A 86 -7.78 -8.72 16.93
N LEU A 87 -7.74 -8.94 15.61
CA LEU A 87 -8.62 -9.89 14.92
C LEU A 87 -8.19 -11.28 15.35
N ARG A 88 -8.61 -11.65 16.56
CA ARG A 88 -8.56 -13.03 17.05
C ARG A 88 -9.27 -13.89 16.02
N PRO A 89 -8.66 -14.98 15.52
CA PRO A 89 -9.41 -15.99 14.80
C PRO A 89 -10.45 -16.54 15.78
N ARG A 90 -11.73 -16.32 15.50
CA ARG A 90 -12.83 -16.99 16.22
C ARG A 90 -12.63 -18.49 16.03
N GLY A 91 -12.24 -19.17 17.10
CA GLY A 91 -12.09 -20.62 17.13
C GLY A 91 -13.37 -21.28 16.66
N HIS A 92 -13.28 -22.04 15.58
CA HIS A 92 -14.31 -22.95 15.13
C HIS A 92 -14.48 -24.03 16.21
N ARG A 93 -15.61 -24.05 16.91
CA ARG A 93 -15.97 -25.20 17.77
C ARG A 93 -16.18 -26.41 16.86
N PRO A 94 -15.62 -27.60 17.16
CA PRO A 94 -15.99 -28.82 16.47
C PRO A 94 -17.42 -29.21 16.87
N ALA A 95 -18.23 -29.58 15.88
CA ALA A 95 -19.58 -30.10 16.08
C ALA A 95 -19.47 -31.45 16.83
N GLY A 96 -20.05 -31.52 18.03
CA GLY A 96 -20.23 -32.77 18.74
C GLY A 96 -21.26 -33.63 18.03
N SER A 97 -20.84 -34.80 17.56
CA SER A 97 -21.72 -35.88 17.12
C SER A 97 -22.36 -36.54 18.35
N SER A 98 -23.65 -36.30 18.59
CA SER A 98 -24.44 -37.19 19.45
C SER A 98 -25.14 -38.22 18.58
N GLY A 99 -24.63 -39.45 18.60
CA GLY A 99 -25.31 -40.60 18.03
C GLY A 99 -26.61 -40.91 18.78
N ARG A 100 -27.58 -41.38 18.02
CA ARG A 100 -28.71 -42.20 18.45
C ARG A 100 -28.62 -43.51 17.70
#